data_AF-A0A4R2FCX9-F1
#
_entry.id   AF-A0A4R2FCX9-F1
#
_cell.length_a   1.000
_cell.length_b   1.000
_cell.length_c   1.000
_cell.angle_alpha   90.00
_cell.angle_beta   90.00
_cell.angle_gamma   90.00
#
_symmetry.space_group_name_H-M   'P 1'
#
loop_
_entity.id
_entity.type
_entity.pdbx_description
1 polymer ?
#
loop_
_entity_poly.entity_id
_entity_poly.type
_entity_poly.pdbx_seq_one_letter_code
_entity_poly.pdbx_strand_id
1 'polypeptide(L)'
;MDWHFIFSRSSPRYRVAAFLWLQRRRYEHSPEAAAAQLWQACCHNDLSKVLLGDLCLCHAHSGCHNTEDNEFIARLLSAIDARLIQAGQARR
;
A
#
# COMPACT_ATOMS: atom_id res chain seq x y z
N MET A 1 -2.46 2.72 11.70
CA MET A 1 -2.74 1.56 10.84
C MET A 1 -2.94 0.34 11.74
N ASP A 2 -3.96 -0.49 11.54
CA ASP A 2 -4.10 -1.73 12.31
C ASP A 2 -3.27 -2.84 11.65
N TRP A 3 -1.97 -2.82 11.94
CA TRP A 3 -1.01 -3.76 11.39
C TRP A 3 -1.27 -5.19 11.84
N HIS A 4 -1.74 -5.39 13.07
CA HIS A 4 -2.04 -6.72 13.59
C HIS A 4 -3.20 -7.36 12.81
N PHE A 5 -4.26 -6.60 12.52
CA PHE A 5 -5.36 -7.08 11.69
C PHE A 5 -4.91 -7.51 10.29
N ILE A 6 -4.05 -6.71 9.63
CA ILE A 6 -3.53 -7.03 8.30
C ILE A 6 -2.66 -8.29 8.37
N PHE A 7 -1.68 -8.32 9.27
CA PHE A 7 -0.68 -9.38 9.34
C PHE A 7 -1.15 -10.66 10.04
N SER A 8 -2.35 -10.66 10.62
CA SER A 8 -3.07 -11.89 10.99
C SER A 8 -3.46 -12.75 9.78
N ARG A 9 -3.39 -12.20 8.55
CA ARG A 9 -3.73 -12.92 7.31
C ARG A 9 -2.50 -13.62 6.71
N SER A 10 -2.68 -14.89 6.37
CA SER A 10 -1.59 -15.77 5.93
C SER A 10 -1.08 -15.49 4.52
N SER A 11 -1.92 -15.02 3.59
CA SER A 11 -1.53 -14.81 2.19
C SER A 11 -1.34 -13.33 1.83
N PRO A 12 -0.41 -13.01 0.89
CA PRO A 12 -0.24 -11.66 0.32
C PRO A 12 -1.57 -11.06 -0.15
N ARG A 13 -2.37 -11.83 -0.89
CA ARG A 13 -3.67 -11.42 -1.41
C ARG A 13 -4.63 -10.97 -0.30
N TYR A 14 -4.71 -11.72 0.81
CA TYR A 14 -5.60 -11.36 1.91
C TYR A 14 -5.08 -10.18 2.73
N ARG A 15 -3.75 -10.05 2.89
CA ARG A 15 -3.14 -8.86 3.51
C ARG A 15 -3.42 -7.60 2.70
N VAL A 16 -3.26 -7.66 1.38
CA VAL A 16 -3.58 -6.57 0.47
C VAL A 16 -5.07 -6.23 0.52
N ALA A 17 -5.97 -7.22 0.42
CA ALA A 17 -7.40 -6.96 0.51
C ALA A 17 -7.81 -6.28 1.83
N ALA A 18 -7.28 -6.76 2.97
CA ALA A 18 -7.51 -6.16 4.28
C ALA A 18 -6.99 -4.72 4.37
N PHE A 19 -5.81 -4.48 3.79
CA PHE A 19 -5.23 -3.14 3.70
C PHE A 19 -6.10 -2.19 2.88
N LEU A 20 -6.50 -2.58 1.67
CA LEU A 20 -7.34 -1.77 0.78
C LEU A 20 -8.66 -1.41 1.43
N TRP A 21 -9.32 -2.40 2.05
CA TRP A 21 -10.55 -2.19 2.79
C TRP A 21 -10.38 -1.19 3.94
N LEU A 22 -9.29 -1.30 4.72
CA LEU A 22 -8.99 -0.35 5.79
C LEU A 22 -8.73 1.06 5.26
N GLN A 23 -8.02 1.21 4.15
CA GLN A 23 -7.74 2.51 3.54
C GLN A 23 -9.02 3.19 3.06
N ARG A 24 -9.85 2.49 2.28
CA ARG A 24 -11.13 3.03 1.77
C ARG A 24 -12.08 3.41 2.89
N ARG A 25 -12.17 2.59 3.94
CA ARG A 25 -13.04 2.87 5.09
C ARG A 25 -12.57 4.03 5.94
N ARG A 26 -11.26 4.24 6.05
CA ARG A 26 -10.67 5.29 6.91
C ARG A 26 -10.51 6.63 6.19
N TYR A 27 -10.36 6.59 4.87
CA TYR A 27 -10.05 7.73 4.03
C TYR A 27 -10.96 7.72 2.80
N GLU A 28 -12.25 7.98 3.00
CA GLU A 28 -13.27 7.90 1.93
C GLU A 28 -12.97 8.82 0.73
N HIS A 29 -12.29 9.95 0.93
CA HIS A 29 -12.06 10.94 -0.11
C HIS A 29 -10.64 10.98 -0.69
N SER A 30 -9.65 10.39 -0.01
CA SER A 30 -8.24 10.42 -0.48
C SER A 30 -7.39 9.23 0.01
N PRO A 31 -7.82 7.98 -0.23
CA PRO A 31 -7.16 6.81 0.34
C PRO A 31 -5.71 6.61 -0.15
N GLU A 32 -5.38 6.99 -1.38
CA GLU A 32 -4.03 6.91 -1.93
C GLU A 32 -3.07 7.92 -1.27
N ALA A 33 -3.52 9.16 -1.06
CA ALA A 33 -2.71 10.20 -0.45
C ALA A 33 -2.41 9.89 1.03
N ALA A 34 -3.41 9.35 1.74
CA ALA A 34 -3.29 8.92 3.12
C ALA A 34 -2.40 7.68 3.25
N ALA A 35 -2.57 6.69 2.39
CA ALA A 35 -1.71 5.51 2.34
C ALA A 35 -0.25 5.87 2.03
N ALA A 36 -0.01 6.80 1.10
CA ALA A 36 1.33 7.30 0.80
C ALA A 36 1.95 8.05 1.98
N GLN A 37 1.17 8.81 2.77
CA GLN A 37 1.69 9.47 3.98
C GLN A 37 2.05 8.45 5.06
N LEU A 38 1.25 7.39 5.16
CA LEU A 38 1.49 6.29 6.07
C LEU A 38 2.80 5.56 5.74
N TRP A 39 3.13 5.43 4.45
CA TRP A 39 4.42 4.91 4.01
C TRP A 39 5.59 5.79 4.41
N GLN A 40 5.45 7.12 4.30
CA GLN A 40 6.51 8.04 4.71
C GLN A 40 6.78 7.98 6.22
N ALA A 41 5.73 7.84 7.03
CA ALA A 41 5.85 7.72 8.49
C ALA A 41 6.37 6.34 8.96
N CYS A 42 6.25 5.30 8.12
CA CYS A 42 6.54 3.92 8.50
C CYS A 42 7.55 3.23 7.58
N CYS A 43 8.30 3.96 6.75
CA CYS A 43 9.24 3.37 5.78
C CYS A 43 10.37 2.54 6.42
N HIS A 44 10.65 2.76 7.70
CA HIS A 44 11.62 1.99 8.48
C HIS A 44 11.03 0.72 9.11
N ASN A 45 9.71 0.56 9.11
CA ASN A 45 9.02 -0.59 9.71
C ASN A 45 9.09 -1.81 8.77
N ASP A 46 9.46 -2.98 9.27
CA ASP A 46 9.55 -4.18 8.43
C ASP A 46 8.20 -4.66 7.90
N LEU A 47 7.11 -4.46 8.65
CA LEU A 47 5.77 -4.79 8.20
C LEU A 47 5.33 -3.93 7.01
N SER A 48 5.72 -2.65 6.97
CA SER A 48 5.39 -1.79 5.82
C SER A 48 6.14 -2.23 4.56
N LYS A 49 7.39 -2.68 4.70
CA LYS A 49 8.18 -3.26 3.59
C LYS A 49 7.55 -4.55 3.08
N VAL A 50 7.12 -5.46 3.98
CA VAL A 50 6.45 -6.71 3.59
C VAL A 50 5.16 -6.40 2.83
N LEU A 51 4.34 -5.48 3.35
CA LEU A 51 3.10 -5.09 2.69
C LEU A 51 3.35 -4.44 1.32
N LEU A 52 4.41 -3.65 1.18
CA LEU A 52 4.82 -3.10 -0.12
C LEU A 52 5.17 -4.22 -1.11
N GLY A 53 5.91 -5.22 -0.66
CA GLY A 53 6.18 -6.43 -1.44
C GLY A 53 4.92 -7.15 -1.88
N ASP A 54 3.96 -7.34 -0.96
CA ASP A 54 2.67 -7.96 -1.28
C ASP A 54 1.88 -7.15 -2.32
N LEU A 55 1.86 -5.81 -2.21
CA LEU A 55 1.20 -4.92 -3.18
C LEU A 55 1.83 -5.04 -4.57
N CYS A 56 3.17 -5.03 -4.66
CA CYS A 56 3.89 -5.23 -5.92
C CYS A 56 3.59 -6.59 -6.54
N LEU A 57 3.58 -7.66 -5.74
CA LEU A 57 3.26 -9.02 -6.19
C LEU A 57 1.83 -9.11 -6.73
N CYS A 58 0.86 -8.52 -6.03
CA CYS A 58 -0.53 -8.49 -6.46
C CYS A 58 -0.74 -7.63 -7.71
N HIS A 59 -0.01 -6.52 -7.85
CA HIS A 59 -0.05 -5.68 -9.05
C HIS A 59 0.50 -6.40 -10.28
N ALA A 60 1.59 -7.15 -10.13
CA ALA A 60 2.20 -7.92 -11.22
C ALA A 60 1.33 -9.11 -11.69
N HIS A 61 0.45 -9.63 -10.83
CA HIS A 61 -0.45 -10.74 -11.14
C HIS A 61 -1.89 -10.26 -11.32
N SER A 62 -2.14 -9.64 -12.46
CA SER A 62 -3.46 -9.19 -12.94
C SER A 62 -4.46 -10.34 -12.91
N GLY A 63 -5.29 -10.42 -11.86
CA GLY A 63 -6.22 -11.53 -11.62
C GLY A 63 -6.43 -11.86 -10.14
N CYS A 64 -5.59 -11.34 -9.24
CA CYS A 64 -5.78 -11.50 -7.80
C CYS A 64 -6.94 -10.66 -7.23
N HIS A 65 -7.25 -9.51 -7.82
CA HIS A 65 -8.29 -8.59 -7.37
C HIS A 65 -9.16 -8.10 -8.53
N ASN A 66 -10.30 -7.46 -8.20
CA ASN A 66 -11.16 -6.84 -9.20
C ASN A 66 -10.46 -5.63 -9.87
N THR A 67 -11.02 -5.12 -10.96
CA THR A 67 -10.43 -4.02 -11.74
C THR A 67 -10.16 -2.78 -10.88
N GLU A 68 -11.11 -2.38 -10.04
CA GLU A 68 -11.01 -1.20 -9.18
C GLU A 68 -9.87 -1.32 -8.15
N ASP A 69 -9.70 -2.49 -7.53
CA ASP A 69 -8.60 -2.77 -6.61
C ASP A 69 -7.26 -2.72 -7.33
N ASN A 70 -7.16 -3.29 -8.54
CA ASN A 70 -5.92 -3.27 -9.32
C ASN A 70 -5.54 -1.84 -9.73
N GLU A 71 -6.51 -1.04 -10.17
CA GLU A 71 -6.32 0.39 -10.47
C GLU A 71 -5.89 1.17 -9.23
N PHE A 72 -6.53 0.91 -8.09
CA PHE A 72 -6.18 1.53 -6.82
C PHE A 72 -4.75 1.18 -6.40
N ILE A 73 -4.36 -0.10 -6.47
CA ILE A 73 -2.99 -0.54 -6.17
C ILE A 73 -2.00 0.16 -7.09
N ALA A 74 -2.30 0.27 -8.39
CA ALA A 74 -1.44 0.96 -9.35
C ALA A 74 -1.24 2.44 -9.00
N ARG A 75 -2.33 3.16 -8.67
CA ARG A 75 -2.26 4.56 -8.23
C ARG A 75 -1.46 4.72 -6.94
N LEU A 76 -1.66 3.81 -5.99
CA LEU A 76 -0.94 3.82 -4.72
C LEU A 76 0.57 3.61 -4.91
N LEU A 77 0.97 2.60 -5.68
CA LEU A 77 2.37 2.31 -5.95
C LEU A 77 3.05 3.49 -6.65
N SER A 78 2.38 4.09 -7.63
CA SER A 78 2.85 5.32 -8.30
C SER A 78 3.03 6.48 -7.32
N ALA A 79 2.08 6.69 -6.40
CA ALA A 79 2.17 7.75 -5.39
C ALA A 79 3.31 7.53 -4.37
N ILE A 80 3.57 6.26 -4.01
CA ILE A 80 4.69 5.89 -3.13
C ILE A 80 6.03 6.14 -3.85
N ASP A 81 6.18 5.69 -5.10
CA ASP A 81 7.41 5.84 -5.88
C ASP A 81 7.77 7.32 -6.09
N ALA A 82 6.80 8.15 -6.49
CA ALA A 82 7.00 9.59 -6.64
C ALA A 82 7.53 10.26 -5.36
N ARG A 83 7.05 9.83 -4.18
CA ARG A 83 7.52 10.36 -2.89
C ARG A 83 8.88 9.82 -2.46
N LEU A 84 9.21 8.57 -2.81
CA LEU A 84 10.54 8.03 -2.58
C LEU A 84 11.59 8.79 -3.39
N ILE A 85 11.27 9.12 -4.65
CA ILE A 85 12.13 9.95 -5.52
C ILE A 85 12.34 11.33 -4.89
N GLN A 86 11.27 12.00 -4.45
CA GLN A 86 11.36 13.31 -3.79
C GLN A 86 12.19 13.26 -2.49
N ALA A 87 11.99 12.24 -1.66
CA ALA A 87 12.75 12.07 -0.42
C ALA A 87 14.24 11.75 -0.67
N GLY A 88 14.55 11.06 -1.77
CA GLY A 88 15.92 10.82 -2.22
C GLY A 88 16.62 12.07 -2.77
N GLN A 89 15.86 12.98 -3.39
CA GLN A 89 16.38 14.26 -3.89
C GLN A 89 16.61 15.29 -2.77
N ALA A 90 15.76 15.33 -1.74
CA ALA A 90 15.89 16.27 -0.62
C ALA A 90 17.08 15.98 0.34
N ARG A 91 17.79 14.86 0.16
CA ARG A 91 18.96 14.46 0.94
C ARG A 91 20.29 14.71 0.21
N ARG A 92 20.27 15.39 -0.94
CA ARG A 92 21.46 15.81 -1.69
C ARG A 92 21.58 17.33 -1.66
#